data_AF-A0AAX2IW67-F1
#
_entry.id   AF-A0AAX2IW67-F1
#
_cell.length_a   1.000
_cell.length_b   1.000
_cell.length_c   1.000
_cell.angle_alpha   90.00
_cell.angle_beta   90.00
_cell.angle_gamma   90.00
#
_symmetry.space_group_name_H-M   'P 1'
#
loop_
_entity.id
_entity.type
_entity.pdbx_description
1 polymer ?
#
loop_
_entity_poly.entity_id
_entity_poly.type
_entity_poly.pdbx_seq_one_letter_code
_entity_poly.pdbx_strand_id
1 'polypeptide(L)'
;MPGIKKFNLTYQQVPKVFSLPESVFLSKDVELIPEEVLKQTKIQKNAVTKTIGQIDKDLDRTCYVDFDGLTVAQLKLDWLTINPQGELVLSEGVYPSFSQGDNTGAVIGEILQTKHFSLPLSEDDPEAFMEVTRDTSRICFSYKNSAGQPSGFSLVAAPNGDSEGKHKGWIISVIQNTVGNYKNRKVAVLASPNYVRSEAQTIVDMDNPDAIEKELKTIINNDKVASLIKGIFKEDGTLNADYIRQLASRIKANRNIDDRDRKSAQFNILIELAEQLDDEKLRHYINSIKIDMAADIEFFKDDIYEQHLSELSNKIALSFSKMPSVNKKTTEISRILNNISSRYAQIKMIEDAERKNPELAHIFKALAQKIQSDLHGIKFDGTRQDNRNILLLSQFEVASVEQRIRKYYQTNPLIKQYIIDRDKANHDLVIELCKLSPPGNEGFFTRNRDSFGFGIFMGLIVGVSAALFLTGVLAPIGVALIAVGVALVTTGLVGGFDIYINEKERAKEISRYSHEVKCLRTAHKEHLVRLENSIHEQINLSDFLNPDKPEFLSGVKVNKKKPLTPEKVAHALWLQDKSARDTSVAKNRFSIWAAKQENLDFGIEEVESVIKQRYVMKS
;
A
#
# COMPACT_ATOMS: atom_id res chain seq x y z
N MET A 1 -16.83 2.06 31.65
CA MET A 1 -15.69 1.98 32.60
C MET A 1 -15.29 3.39 33.05
N PRO A 2 -15.38 3.71 34.35
CA PRO A 2 -14.87 4.97 34.87
C PRO A 2 -13.35 4.94 35.02
N GLY A 3 -12.71 6.10 34.89
CA GLY A 3 -11.31 6.23 35.27
C GLY A 3 -10.27 5.90 34.20
N ILE A 4 -10.63 5.87 32.91
CA ILE A 4 -9.65 5.56 31.83
C ILE A 4 -8.57 6.64 31.79
N LYS A 5 -7.31 6.20 31.81
CA LYS A 5 -6.16 7.11 31.75
C LYS A 5 -5.94 7.57 30.32
N LYS A 6 -5.91 8.88 30.10
CA LYS A 6 -5.65 9.51 28.80
C LYS A 6 -4.35 10.32 28.83
N PHE A 7 -3.55 10.13 27.79
CA PHE A 7 -2.31 10.85 27.55
C PHE A 7 -2.32 11.40 26.13
N ASN A 8 -2.02 12.69 25.98
CA ASN A 8 -1.82 13.38 24.71
C ASN A 8 -0.41 13.96 24.70
N LEU A 9 0.47 13.34 23.94
CA LEU A 9 1.91 13.56 23.97
C LEU A 9 2.43 13.87 22.57
N THR A 10 3.60 14.48 22.51
CA THR A 10 4.49 14.36 21.36
C THR A 10 5.29 13.07 21.48
N TYR A 11 5.74 12.49 20.37
CA TYR A 11 6.47 11.21 20.40
C TYR A 11 7.73 11.26 21.28
N GLN A 12 8.46 12.39 21.30
CA GLN A 12 9.60 12.60 22.21
C GLN A 12 9.25 12.64 23.72
N GLN A 13 7.99 12.91 24.08
CA GLN A 13 7.56 12.94 25.48
C GLN A 13 7.25 11.54 26.02
N VAL A 14 6.99 10.55 25.14
CA VAL A 14 6.61 9.18 25.51
C VAL A 14 7.61 8.55 26.49
N PRO A 15 8.94 8.55 26.22
CA PRO A 15 9.89 7.90 27.14
C PRO A 15 9.90 8.56 28.52
N LYS A 16 9.84 9.89 28.57
CA LYS A 16 9.88 10.64 29.83
C LYS A 16 8.63 10.41 30.68
N VAL A 17 7.44 10.49 30.08
CA VAL A 17 6.15 10.38 30.78
C VAL A 17 5.91 8.96 31.32
N PHE A 18 6.40 7.96 30.61
CA PHE A 18 6.23 6.55 30.99
C PHE A 18 7.48 5.92 31.61
N SER A 19 8.53 6.70 31.85
CA SER A 19 9.81 6.19 32.38
C SER A 19 10.40 5.04 31.55
N LEU A 20 10.35 5.16 30.22
CA LEU A 20 10.86 4.18 29.26
C LEU A 20 12.26 4.57 28.74
N PRO A 21 13.06 3.60 28.26
CA PRO A 21 14.37 3.90 27.68
C PRO A 21 14.25 4.73 26.38
N GLU A 22 14.86 5.92 26.35
CA GLU A 22 14.84 6.81 25.17
C GLU A 22 15.38 6.16 23.90
N SER A 23 16.39 5.28 24.03
CA SER A 23 17.05 4.61 22.90
C SER A 23 16.15 3.70 22.07
N VAL A 24 14.96 3.35 22.58
CA VAL A 24 13.98 2.55 21.85
C VAL A 24 13.12 3.42 20.91
N PHE A 25 12.98 4.71 21.22
CA PHE A 25 12.10 5.64 20.50
C PHE A 25 12.90 6.67 19.69
N LEU A 26 14.04 7.11 20.22
CA LEU A 26 14.86 8.16 19.61
C LEU A 26 16.27 7.62 19.39
N SER A 27 16.63 7.39 18.14
CA SER A 27 18.02 7.13 17.77
C SER A 27 18.82 8.44 17.81
N LYS A 28 19.86 8.49 18.65
CA LYS A 28 20.78 9.64 18.76
C LYS A 28 21.50 9.96 17.44
N ASP A 29 21.64 8.97 16.56
CA ASP A 29 22.26 9.13 15.24
C ASP A 29 21.41 10.00 14.28
N VAL A 30 20.12 10.15 14.57
CA VAL A 30 19.14 10.82 13.71
C VAL A 30 19.01 12.31 14.01
N GLU A 31 19.30 12.73 15.25
CA GLU A 31 19.32 14.16 15.64
C GLU A 31 20.34 14.97 14.83
N LEU A 32 21.30 14.30 14.20
CA LEU A 32 22.33 14.90 13.38
C LEU A 32 21.94 15.06 11.91
N ILE A 33 20.82 14.50 11.42
CA ILE A 33 20.47 14.53 9.99
C ILE A 33 19.75 15.86 9.69
N PRO A 34 20.38 16.80 8.95
CA PRO A 34 19.72 18.06 8.60
C PRO A 34 18.54 17.82 7.64
N GLU A 35 17.50 18.66 7.72
CA GLU A 35 16.34 18.64 6.80
C GLU A 35 16.76 18.81 5.32
N GLU A 36 17.93 19.39 5.07
CA GLU A 36 18.51 19.52 3.74
C GLU A 36 19.32 18.27 3.33
N VAL A 37 18.78 17.52 2.38
CA VAL A 37 19.33 16.29 1.77
C VAL A 37 20.81 16.40 1.31
N LEU A 38 21.29 17.61 1.03
CA LEU A 38 22.62 17.87 0.45
C LEU A 38 23.78 17.92 1.46
N LYS A 39 23.49 17.83 2.77
CA LYS A 39 24.52 17.98 3.84
C LYS A 39 24.87 16.66 4.55
N GLN A 40 24.52 15.51 3.98
CA GLN A 40 24.70 14.23 4.65
C GLN A 40 26.17 13.76 4.70
N THR A 41 26.74 13.70 5.90
CA THR A 41 28.00 13.01 6.21
C THR A 41 27.89 11.50 5.95
N LYS A 42 29.02 10.81 5.85
CA LYS A 42 29.05 9.33 5.68
C LYS A 42 28.27 8.59 6.78
N ILE A 43 28.33 9.10 8.02
CA ILE A 43 27.59 8.55 9.16
C ILE A 43 26.08 8.72 8.97
N GLN A 44 25.64 9.91 8.54
CA GLN A 44 24.23 10.20 8.28
C GLN A 44 23.69 9.35 7.11
N LYS A 45 24.47 9.16 6.04
CA LYS A 45 24.10 8.25 4.94
C LYS A 45 23.88 6.83 5.44
N ASN A 46 24.79 6.31 6.27
CA ASN A 46 24.64 4.97 6.85
C ASN A 46 23.40 4.85 7.75
N ALA A 47 23.09 5.88 8.53
CA ALA A 47 21.88 5.91 9.36
C ALA A 47 20.60 5.90 8.53
N VAL A 48 20.55 6.67 7.43
CA VAL A 48 19.44 6.67 6.47
C VAL A 48 19.29 5.30 5.80
N THR A 49 20.39 4.69 5.34
CA THR A 49 20.34 3.34 4.73
C THR A 49 19.83 2.29 5.71
N LYS A 50 20.27 2.31 6.97
CA LYS A 50 19.73 1.41 8.02
C LYS A 50 18.24 1.65 8.25
N THR A 51 17.82 2.91 8.27
CA THR A 51 16.41 3.31 8.43
C THR A 51 15.56 2.78 7.29
N ILE A 52 15.97 2.99 6.03
CA ILE A 52 15.31 2.43 4.84
C ILE A 52 15.19 0.91 4.97
N GLY A 53 16.28 0.23 5.32
CA GLY A 53 16.28 -1.23 5.47
C GLY A 53 15.37 -1.74 6.58
N GLN A 54 15.16 -0.95 7.64
CA GLN A 54 14.25 -1.30 8.74
C GLN A 54 12.79 -1.03 8.37
N ILE A 55 12.50 0.12 7.77
CA ILE A 55 11.16 0.44 7.26
C ILE A 55 10.73 -0.61 6.23
N ASP A 56 11.62 -0.99 5.30
CA ASP A 56 11.28 -1.94 4.25
C ASP A 56 10.86 -3.31 4.80
N LYS A 57 11.53 -3.78 5.86
CA LYS A 57 11.16 -5.00 6.58
C LYS A 57 9.81 -4.88 7.30
N ASP A 58 9.49 -3.69 7.81
CA ASP A 58 8.28 -3.47 8.59
C ASP A 58 7.04 -3.27 7.70
N LEU A 59 7.19 -2.69 6.52
CA LEU A 59 6.08 -2.48 5.57
C LEU A 59 5.40 -3.80 5.16
N ASP A 60 6.16 -4.87 4.96
CA ASP A 60 5.60 -6.18 4.60
C ASP A 60 5.02 -6.94 5.82
N ARG A 61 5.29 -6.48 7.05
CA ARG A 61 4.71 -7.01 8.30
C ARG A 61 3.53 -6.19 8.80
N THR A 62 3.41 -4.95 8.31
CA THR A 62 2.36 -4.00 8.68
C THR A 62 1.01 -4.49 8.15
N CYS A 63 -0.01 -4.40 8.99
CA CYS A 63 -1.40 -4.54 8.55
C CYS A 63 -1.94 -3.17 8.15
N TYR A 64 -2.84 -3.11 7.17
CA TYR A 64 -3.35 -1.84 6.64
C TYR A 64 -4.87 -1.78 6.75
N VAL A 65 -5.39 -0.61 7.10
CA VAL A 65 -6.83 -0.32 7.11
C VAL A 65 -7.05 0.96 6.33
N ASP A 66 -7.68 0.82 5.16
CA ASP A 66 -8.11 1.94 4.36
C ASP A 66 -9.56 1.74 3.88
N PHE A 67 -10.32 2.83 3.94
CA PHE A 67 -11.71 2.88 3.53
C PHE A 67 -11.98 3.93 2.45
N ASP A 68 -10.94 4.60 1.96
CA ASP A 68 -11.02 5.71 1.00
C ASP A 68 -10.49 5.31 -0.38
N GLY A 69 -10.13 4.03 -0.56
CA GLY A 69 -9.78 3.42 -1.83
C GLY A 69 -8.27 3.35 -2.11
N LEU A 70 -7.42 3.61 -1.11
CA LEU A 70 -5.97 3.48 -1.25
C LEU A 70 -5.54 2.02 -1.15
N THR A 71 -4.68 1.59 -2.07
CA THR A 71 -4.09 0.25 -2.03
C THR A 71 -2.93 0.19 -1.03
N VAL A 72 -2.59 -1.01 -0.57
CA VAL A 72 -1.40 -1.26 0.26
C VAL A 72 -0.14 -0.73 -0.43
N ALA A 73 -0.01 -0.89 -1.75
CA ALA A 73 1.13 -0.37 -2.49
C ALA A 73 1.22 1.16 -2.38
N GLN A 74 0.10 1.87 -2.49
CA GLN A 74 0.05 3.33 -2.32
C GLN A 74 0.39 3.76 -0.89
N LEU A 75 -0.12 3.05 0.13
CA LEU A 75 0.20 3.34 1.53
C LEU A 75 1.69 3.11 1.84
N LYS A 76 2.34 2.12 1.22
CA LYS A 76 3.78 1.89 1.35
C LYS A 76 4.61 3.01 0.74
N LEU A 77 4.11 3.65 -0.33
CA LEU A 77 4.78 4.80 -0.97
C LEU A 77 4.82 6.04 -0.08
N ASP A 78 4.00 6.13 0.97
CA ASP A 78 4.14 7.22 1.96
C ASP A 78 5.48 7.18 2.70
N TRP A 79 6.06 5.99 2.83
CA TRP A 79 7.29 5.76 3.59
C TRP A 79 8.51 5.58 2.71
N LEU A 80 8.40 4.72 1.69
CA LEU A 80 9.50 4.38 0.79
C LEU A 80 9.05 4.45 -0.67
N THR A 81 9.86 5.09 -1.48
CA THR A 81 9.69 5.16 -2.94
C THR A 81 10.96 4.68 -3.64
N ILE A 82 10.93 4.64 -4.97
CA ILE A 82 12.07 4.28 -5.80
C ILE A 82 12.57 5.54 -6.49
N ASN A 83 13.87 5.81 -6.32
CA ASN A 83 14.52 6.92 -7.03
C ASN A 83 14.71 6.55 -8.52
N PRO A 84 15.06 7.50 -9.39
CA PRO A 84 15.28 7.19 -10.80
C PRO A 84 16.34 6.09 -11.03
N GLN A 85 17.32 5.96 -10.15
CA GLN A 85 18.36 4.94 -10.19
C GLN A 85 17.87 3.52 -9.84
N GLY A 86 16.60 3.34 -9.52
CA GLY A 86 16.03 2.04 -9.15
C GLY A 86 16.30 1.65 -7.69
N GLU A 87 16.77 2.58 -6.87
CA GLU A 87 17.09 2.34 -5.47
C GLU A 87 15.92 2.74 -4.56
N LEU A 88 15.71 1.95 -3.50
CA LEU A 88 14.75 2.27 -2.47
C LEU A 88 15.24 3.47 -1.65
N VAL A 89 14.42 4.50 -1.56
CA VAL A 89 14.71 5.75 -0.83
C VAL A 89 13.54 6.12 0.08
N LEU A 90 13.82 6.96 1.08
CA LEU A 90 12.76 7.61 1.85
C LEU A 90 11.92 8.50 0.95
N SER A 91 10.60 8.43 1.09
CA SER A 91 9.69 9.33 0.39
C SER A 91 9.87 10.77 0.88
N GLU A 92 9.43 11.73 0.05
CA GLU A 92 9.51 13.14 0.39
C GLU A 92 8.74 13.43 1.70
N GLY A 93 9.36 14.14 2.63
CA GLY A 93 8.79 14.46 3.94
C GLY A 93 8.95 13.37 5.01
N VAL A 94 9.50 12.20 4.67
CA VAL A 94 9.77 11.14 5.65
C VAL A 94 11.04 11.47 6.43
N TYR A 95 10.88 11.62 7.74
CA TYR A 95 11.98 11.89 8.64
C TYR A 95 12.65 10.57 9.09
N PRO A 96 13.98 10.45 9.03
CA PRO A 96 14.71 9.20 9.26
C PRO A 96 14.81 8.79 10.75
N SER A 97 13.81 9.08 11.59
CA SER A 97 13.73 8.63 13.00
C SER A 97 12.73 7.49 13.16
N PHE A 98 13.03 6.34 12.56
CA PHE A 98 12.13 5.20 12.58
C PHE A 98 12.51 4.20 13.67
N SER A 99 11.52 3.81 14.46
CA SER A 99 11.56 2.61 15.29
C SER A 99 10.56 1.58 14.77
N GLN A 100 10.90 0.30 14.89
CA GLN A 100 10.00 -0.79 14.49
C GLN A 100 8.67 -0.67 15.23
N GLY A 101 7.55 -0.73 14.51
CA GLY A 101 6.22 -0.54 15.08
C GLY A 101 5.72 0.91 15.10
N ASP A 102 6.49 1.87 14.58
CA ASP A 102 6.02 3.26 14.39
C ASP A 102 4.84 3.33 13.41
N ASN A 103 4.86 2.51 12.35
CA ASN A 103 3.79 2.48 11.33
C ASN A 103 2.41 2.20 11.92
N THR A 104 2.35 1.41 12.99
CA THR A 104 1.12 0.92 13.60
C THR A 104 0.94 1.39 15.03
N GLY A 105 1.86 2.17 15.58
CA GLY A 105 1.85 2.54 17.00
C GLY A 105 2.13 1.39 17.98
N ALA A 106 2.38 0.16 17.50
CA ALA A 106 2.62 -1.01 18.33
C ALA A 106 3.83 -0.83 19.27
N VAL A 107 4.85 -0.07 18.83
CA VAL A 107 6.02 0.24 19.65
C VAL A 107 5.64 0.86 21.00
N ILE A 108 4.58 1.66 21.05
CA ILE A 108 4.13 2.32 22.28
C ILE A 108 3.34 1.34 23.13
N GLY A 109 2.27 0.75 22.57
CA GLY A 109 1.37 -0.14 23.30
C GLY A 109 2.07 -1.37 23.89
N GLU A 110 2.94 -2.02 23.12
CA GLU A 110 3.64 -3.24 23.56
C GLU A 110 4.70 -2.97 24.62
N ILE A 111 5.44 -1.86 24.51
CA ILE A 111 6.43 -1.48 25.52
C ILE A 111 5.73 -1.09 26.82
N LEU A 112 4.63 -0.35 26.75
CA LEU A 112 3.84 0.00 27.93
C LEU A 112 3.28 -1.25 28.61
N GLN A 113 2.67 -2.17 27.84
CA GLN A 113 2.21 -3.45 28.37
C GLN A 113 3.37 -4.17 29.09
N THR A 114 4.52 -4.29 28.41
CA THR A 114 5.66 -5.02 28.94
C THR A 114 6.15 -4.43 30.26
N LYS A 115 6.33 -3.10 30.31
CA LYS A 115 6.98 -2.41 31.43
C LYS A 115 6.05 -2.11 32.60
N HIS A 116 4.80 -1.72 32.35
CA HIS A 116 3.88 -1.31 33.41
C HIS A 116 3.00 -2.44 33.92
N PHE A 117 2.86 -3.53 33.17
CA PHE A 117 1.95 -4.61 33.48
C PHE A 117 2.63 -5.98 33.49
N SER A 118 3.15 -6.46 32.36
CA SER A 118 3.68 -7.82 32.22
C SER A 118 4.87 -8.12 33.13
N LEU A 119 5.89 -7.25 33.17
CA LEU A 119 7.07 -7.46 34.00
C LEU A 119 6.71 -7.49 35.50
N PRO A 120 5.99 -6.48 36.05
CA PRO A 120 5.54 -6.56 37.42
C PRO A 120 4.68 -7.79 37.72
N LEU A 121 3.72 -8.12 36.85
CA LEU A 121 2.88 -9.30 37.05
C LEU A 121 3.70 -10.60 37.03
N SER A 122 4.72 -10.70 36.17
CA SER A 122 5.59 -11.89 36.13
C SER A 122 6.43 -12.06 37.40
N GLU A 123 6.68 -10.99 38.14
CA GLU A 123 7.38 -11.00 39.43
C GLU A 123 6.42 -11.30 40.58
N ASP A 124 5.22 -10.70 40.55
CA ASP A 124 4.21 -10.78 41.60
C ASP A 124 3.41 -12.10 41.56
N ASP A 125 3.01 -12.54 40.36
CA ASP A 125 2.17 -13.71 40.11
C ASP A 125 2.49 -14.36 38.73
N PRO A 126 3.48 -15.27 38.68
CA PRO A 126 3.91 -15.91 37.43
C PRO A 126 2.83 -16.74 36.74
N GLU A 127 1.90 -17.33 37.49
CA GLU A 127 0.80 -18.15 36.93
C GLU A 127 -0.20 -17.24 36.23
N ALA A 128 -0.67 -16.19 36.90
CA ALA A 128 -1.56 -15.20 36.29
C ALA A 128 -0.90 -14.51 35.08
N PHE A 129 0.41 -14.22 35.14
CA PHE A 129 1.16 -13.69 34.00
C PHE A 129 1.08 -14.61 32.78
N MET A 130 1.28 -15.92 32.95
CA MET A 130 1.23 -16.89 31.87
C MET A 130 -0.19 -17.01 31.28
N GLU A 131 -1.21 -16.99 32.11
CA GLU A 131 -2.62 -17.00 31.69
C GLU A 131 -2.98 -15.75 30.89
N VAL A 132 -2.75 -14.57 31.47
CA VAL A 132 -3.04 -13.29 30.82
C VAL A 132 -2.27 -13.13 29.52
N THR A 133 -1.01 -13.54 29.47
CA THR A 133 -0.18 -13.44 28.25
C THR A 133 -0.72 -14.32 27.13
N ARG A 134 -1.21 -15.52 27.44
CA ARG A 134 -1.82 -16.44 26.48
C ARG A 134 -3.09 -15.86 25.87
N ASP A 135 -3.89 -15.17 26.69
CA ASP A 135 -5.20 -14.64 26.31
C ASP A 135 -5.15 -13.18 25.83
N THR A 136 -3.95 -12.56 25.84
CA THR A 136 -3.76 -11.21 25.33
C THR A 136 -3.92 -11.17 23.81
N SER A 137 -4.91 -10.41 23.36
CA SER A 137 -5.10 -10.09 21.95
C SER A 137 -4.33 -8.82 21.58
N ARG A 138 -3.71 -8.84 20.39
CA ARG A 138 -2.98 -7.70 19.82
C ARG A 138 -3.57 -7.40 18.45
N ILE A 139 -3.94 -6.14 18.24
CA ILE A 139 -4.40 -5.65 16.94
C ILE A 139 -3.59 -4.40 16.66
N CYS A 140 -2.92 -4.33 15.51
CA CYS A 140 -2.24 -3.11 15.10
C CYS A 140 -2.31 -2.95 13.59
N PHE A 141 -2.43 -1.72 13.12
CA PHE A 141 -2.50 -1.40 11.70
C PHE A 141 -2.13 0.05 11.41
N SER A 142 -1.75 0.30 10.16
CA SER A 142 -1.54 1.64 9.62
C SER A 142 -2.77 2.08 8.82
N TYR A 143 -3.06 3.39 8.85
CA TYR A 143 -4.19 4.02 8.17
C TYR A 143 -3.89 5.48 7.83
N LYS A 144 -4.78 6.14 7.08
CA LYS A 144 -4.74 7.59 6.83
C LYS A 144 -5.71 8.32 7.74
N ASN A 145 -5.25 9.36 8.42
CA ASN A 145 -6.16 10.24 9.15
C ASN A 145 -6.97 11.14 8.20
N SER A 146 -7.94 11.90 8.73
CA SER A 146 -8.80 12.82 7.97
C SER A 146 -8.04 13.94 7.26
N ALA A 147 -6.77 14.18 7.61
CA ALA A 147 -5.89 15.12 6.93
C ALA A 147 -5.00 14.44 5.85
N GLY A 148 -5.21 13.15 5.57
CA GLY A 148 -4.41 12.37 4.62
C GLY A 148 -3.01 11.99 5.11
N GLN A 149 -2.73 12.14 6.42
CA GLN A 149 -1.42 11.80 6.98
C GLN A 149 -1.36 10.33 7.43
N PRO A 150 -0.23 9.64 7.17
CA PRO A 150 0.02 8.30 7.69
C PRO A 150 -0.08 8.28 9.22
N SER A 151 -0.85 7.33 9.74
CA SER A 151 -1.12 7.16 11.16
C SER A 151 -1.12 5.68 11.52
N GLY A 152 -0.89 5.38 12.80
CA GLY A 152 -0.82 4.02 13.33
C GLY A 152 -1.74 3.84 14.52
N PHE A 153 -2.43 2.70 14.57
CA PHE A 153 -3.28 2.28 15.69
C PHE A 153 -2.80 0.94 16.23
N SER A 154 -2.71 0.83 17.56
CA SER A 154 -2.47 -0.43 18.26
C SER A 154 -3.40 -0.58 19.46
N LEU A 155 -3.90 -1.80 19.63
CA LEU A 155 -4.60 -2.31 20.80
C LEU A 155 -3.81 -3.48 21.36
N VAL A 156 -3.60 -3.46 22.66
CA VAL A 156 -3.17 -4.60 23.46
C VAL A 156 -4.24 -4.81 24.53
N ALA A 157 -4.88 -5.98 24.57
CA ALA A 157 -6.00 -6.22 25.47
C ALA A 157 -6.02 -7.64 26.03
N ALA A 158 -6.29 -7.77 27.33
CA ALA A 158 -6.69 -9.02 27.96
C ALA A 158 -8.16 -8.90 28.39
N PRO A 159 -9.12 -9.22 27.49
CA PRO A 159 -10.54 -9.01 27.76
C PRO A 159 -11.07 -9.91 28.89
N ASN A 160 -10.49 -11.10 29.07
CA ASN A 160 -10.90 -12.07 30.07
C ASN A 160 -10.10 -11.98 31.36
N GLY A 161 -8.89 -11.42 31.33
CA GLY A 161 -8.00 -11.43 32.49
C GLY A 161 -7.34 -12.79 32.69
N ASP A 162 -7.03 -13.12 33.94
CA ASP A 162 -6.64 -14.48 34.37
C ASP A 162 -7.87 -15.38 34.58
N SER A 163 -7.64 -16.62 35.04
CA SER A 163 -8.69 -17.61 35.32
C SER A 163 -9.72 -17.17 36.37
N GLU A 164 -9.36 -16.24 37.26
CA GLU A 164 -10.27 -15.62 38.22
C GLU A 164 -10.99 -14.38 37.66
N GLY A 165 -10.67 -14.00 36.42
CA GLY A 165 -11.16 -12.78 35.79
C GLY A 165 -10.57 -11.49 36.37
N LYS A 166 -9.50 -11.59 37.16
CA LYS A 166 -8.67 -10.47 37.62
C LYS A 166 -7.72 -10.06 36.50
N HIS A 167 -7.03 -8.93 36.67
CA HIS A 167 -6.06 -8.43 35.71
C HIS A 167 -6.58 -8.12 34.29
N LYS A 168 -7.91 -7.99 34.11
CA LYS A 168 -8.52 -7.49 32.88
C LYS A 168 -8.03 -6.08 32.57
N GLY A 169 -7.85 -5.77 31.30
CA GLY A 169 -7.55 -4.42 30.87
C GLY A 169 -6.96 -4.33 29.48
N TRP A 170 -6.62 -3.12 29.10
CA TRP A 170 -6.19 -2.80 27.75
C TRP A 170 -5.38 -1.51 27.67
N ILE A 171 -4.65 -1.37 26.56
CA ILE A 171 -3.94 -0.17 26.12
C ILE A 171 -4.29 0.05 24.64
N ILE A 172 -4.78 1.24 24.31
CA ILE A 172 -4.86 1.75 22.93
C ILE A 172 -3.79 2.83 22.78
N SER A 173 -2.97 2.71 21.74
CA SER A 173 -2.01 3.73 21.35
C SER A 173 -2.21 4.13 19.90
N VAL A 174 -2.27 5.44 19.66
CA VAL A 174 -2.38 6.04 18.32
C VAL A 174 -1.20 6.97 18.08
N ILE A 175 -0.55 6.83 16.93
CA ILE A 175 0.47 7.76 16.45
C ILE A 175 -0.05 8.45 15.19
N GLN A 176 -0.12 9.77 15.22
CA GLN A 176 -0.47 10.61 14.07
C GLN A 176 0.79 11.14 13.39
N ASN A 177 0.77 11.21 12.05
CA ASN A 177 1.88 11.69 11.23
C ASN A 177 3.16 10.84 11.40
N THR A 178 3.04 9.52 11.28
CA THR A 178 4.11 8.55 11.58
C THR A 178 5.39 8.78 10.76
N VAL A 179 5.27 9.34 9.56
CA VAL A 179 6.40 9.68 8.67
C VAL A 179 7.14 10.94 9.10
N GLY A 180 6.48 11.85 9.82
CA GLY A 180 7.04 13.16 10.15
C GLY A 180 8.17 13.09 11.18
N ASN A 181 8.81 14.24 11.42
CA ASN A 181 9.77 14.39 12.51
C ASN A 181 9.12 14.01 13.86
N TYR A 182 9.86 13.31 14.74
CA TYR A 182 9.36 12.87 16.05
C TYR A 182 8.77 14.01 16.91
N LYS A 183 9.17 15.27 16.71
CA LYS A 183 8.59 16.45 17.38
C LYS A 183 7.17 16.78 16.89
N ASN A 184 6.88 16.42 15.65
CA ASN A 184 5.61 16.68 14.96
C ASN A 184 4.66 15.48 15.00
N ARG A 185 5.12 14.33 15.49
CA ARG A 185 4.31 13.14 15.74
C ARG A 185 3.49 13.32 17.01
N LYS A 186 2.16 13.25 16.89
CA LYS A 186 1.26 13.27 18.06
C LYS A 186 0.95 11.85 18.47
N VAL A 187 1.03 11.58 19.76
CA VAL A 187 0.76 10.30 20.37
C VAL A 187 -0.42 10.45 21.32
N ALA A 188 -1.41 9.59 21.17
CA ALA A 188 -2.47 9.42 22.14
C ALA A 188 -2.39 8.02 22.76
N VAL A 189 -2.50 7.93 24.08
CA VAL A 189 -2.63 6.65 24.80
C VAL A 189 -3.89 6.69 25.65
N LEU A 190 -4.73 5.69 25.49
CA LEU A 190 -5.85 5.38 26.38
C LEU A 190 -5.55 4.04 27.05
N ALA A 191 -5.68 3.94 28.36
CA ALA A 191 -5.39 2.69 29.06
C ALA A 191 -6.25 2.48 30.29
N SER A 192 -6.50 1.21 30.59
CA SER A 192 -7.03 0.79 31.89
C SER A 192 -6.07 1.19 33.02
N PRO A 193 -6.56 1.64 34.19
CA PRO A 193 -5.70 2.14 35.27
C PRO A 193 -4.61 1.19 35.74
N ASN A 194 -4.89 -0.12 35.71
CA ASN A 194 -3.98 -1.19 36.09
C ASN A 194 -2.91 -1.51 35.03
N TYR A 195 -3.08 -1.07 33.78
CA TYR A 195 -2.15 -1.34 32.69
C TYR A 195 -1.08 -0.25 32.50
N VAL A 196 -1.36 0.97 32.95
CA VAL A 196 -0.40 2.09 32.90
C VAL A 196 -0.31 2.73 34.27
N ARG A 197 0.81 2.53 34.96
CA ARG A 197 1.03 3.01 36.34
C ARG A 197 1.27 4.52 36.44
N SER A 198 1.76 5.17 35.37
CA SER A 198 1.99 6.62 35.34
C SER A 198 0.74 7.44 35.64
N GLU A 199 0.93 8.64 36.20
CA GLU A 199 -0.14 9.62 36.40
C GLU A 199 -0.64 10.14 35.05
N ALA A 200 -1.96 10.09 34.85
CA ALA A 200 -2.58 10.55 33.61
C ALA A 200 -2.69 12.07 33.56
N GLN A 201 -2.56 12.65 32.36
CA GLN A 201 -2.86 14.07 32.15
C GLN A 201 -4.35 14.35 32.29
N THR A 202 -5.18 13.38 31.90
CA THR A 202 -6.63 13.47 31.96
C THR A 202 -7.19 12.10 32.24
N ILE A 203 -8.24 12.07 33.05
CA ILE A 203 -9.07 10.89 33.25
C ILE A 203 -10.34 11.09 32.45
N VAL A 204 -10.71 10.10 31.65
CA VAL A 204 -11.94 10.11 30.84
C VAL A 204 -12.82 8.92 31.21
N ASP A 205 -14.12 9.12 31.12
CA ASP A 205 -15.09 8.05 31.32
C ASP A 205 -15.56 7.54 29.97
N MET A 206 -15.38 6.23 29.75
CA MET A 206 -15.82 5.50 28.56
C MET A 206 -16.88 4.49 29.03
N ASP A 207 -18.00 5.01 29.52
CA ASP A 207 -19.07 4.24 30.17
C ASP A 207 -20.33 4.09 29.32
N ASN A 208 -20.40 4.79 28.19
CA ASN A 208 -21.49 4.69 27.22
C ASN A 208 -20.98 4.83 25.77
N PRO A 209 -21.77 4.40 24.77
CA PRO A 209 -21.34 4.41 23.36
C PRO A 209 -20.94 5.78 22.80
N ASP A 210 -21.59 6.87 23.23
CA ASP A 210 -21.34 8.21 22.72
C ASP A 210 -20.02 8.78 23.25
N ALA A 211 -19.73 8.56 24.54
CA ALA A 211 -18.47 8.93 25.16
C ALA A 211 -17.29 8.17 24.51
N ILE A 212 -17.46 6.86 24.28
CA ILE A 212 -16.47 6.03 23.58
C ILE A 212 -16.21 6.57 22.17
N GLU A 213 -17.27 6.81 21.40
CA GLU A 213 -17.15 7.28 20.03
C GLU A 213 -16.47 8.65 19.95
N LYS A 214 -16.85 9.58 20.82
CA LYS A 214 -16.25 10.92 20.89
C LYS A 214 -14.74 10.86 21.15
N GLU A 215 -14.33 10.04 22.12
CA GLU A 215 -12.91 9.89 22.46
C GLU A 215 -12.13 9.22 21.33
N LEU A 216 -12.66 8.14 20.75
CA LEU A 216 -12.03 7.42 19.65
C LEU A 216 -11.91 8.31 18.40
N LYS A 217 -12.95 9.03 18.00
CA LYS A 217 -12.90 9.99 16.88
C LYS A 217 -11.82 11.04 17.08
N THR A 218 -11.72 11.57 18.31
CA THR A 218 -10.72 12.59 18.65
C THR A 218 -9.30 12.08 18.48
N ILE A 219 -8.97 10.88 18.98
CA ILE A 219 -7.59 10.37 18.96
C ILE A 219 -7.21 9.71 17.63
N ILE A 220 -8.16 9.01 16.99
CA ILE A 220 -7.95 8.31 15.72
C ILE A 220 -7.94 9.30 14.57
N ASN A 221 -8.76 10.37 14.65
CA ASN A 221 -8.91 11.35 13.59
C ASN A 221 -9.22 10.70 12.23
N ASN A 222 -10.14 9.73 12.23
CA ASN A 222 -10.73 9.11 11.05
C ASN A 222 -12.04 8.44 11.49
N ASP A 223 -13.18 8.89 10.97
CA ASP A 223 -14.50 8.43 11.43
C ASP A 223 -14.76 6.95 11.11
N LYS A 224 -14.32 6.47 9.95
CA LYS A 224 -14.53 5.07 9.53
C LYS A 224 -13.68 4.11 10.38
N VAL A 225 -12.43 4.48 10.65
CA VAL A 225 -11.55 3.72 11.56
C VAL A 225 -12.08 3.79 12.99
N ALA A 226 -12.52 4.94 13.47
CA ALA A 226 -13.13 5.06 14.80
C ALA A 226 -14.39 4.19 14.93
N SER A 227 -15.24 4.15 13.89
CA SER A 227 -16.41 3.27 13.83
C SER A 227 -16.02 1.78 13.87
N LEU A 228 -14.99 1.38 13.14
CA LEU A 228 -14.44 0.02 13.20
C LEU A 228 -13.94 -0.33 14.61
N ILE A 229 -13.22 0.58 15.26
CA ILE A 229 -12.63 0.36 16.59
C ILE A 229 -13.67 0.40 17.71
N LYS A 230 -14.76 1.18 17.55
CA LYS A 230 -15.84 1.28 18.55
C LYS A 230 -16.37 -0.08 18.98
N GLY A 231 -16.46 -1.05 18.06
CA GLY A 231 -16.96 -2.40 18.36
C GLY A 231 -16.11 -3.21 19.36
N ILE A 232 -14.88 -2.78 19.66
CA ILE A 232 -14.04 -3.35 20.73
C ILE A 232 -14.68 -3.16 22.10
N PHE A 233 -15.59 -2.19 22.25
CA PHE A 233 -16.31 -1.93 23.48
C PHE A 233 -17.77 -2.35 23.36
N LYS A 234 -18.32 -2.89 24.45
CA LYS A 234 -19.76 -3.11 24.62
C LYS A 234 -20.44 -1.79 25.02
N GLU A 235 -21.77 -1.80 25.08
CA GLU A 235 -22.55 -0.63 25.46
C GLU A 235 -22.24 -0.11 26.88
N ASP A 236 -21.83 -0.99 27.79
CA ASP A 236 -21.39 -0.65 29.16
C ASP A 236 -19.91 -0.19 29.25
N GLY A 237 -19.24 -0.09 28.10
CA GLY A 237 -17.83 0.28 27.97
C GLY A 237 -16.82 -0.79 28.39
N THR A 238 -17.26 -2.03 28.65
CA THR A 238 -16.36 -3.17 28.84
C THR A 238 -15.86 -3.71 27.49
N LEU A 239 -14.82 -4.54 27.51
CA LEU A 239 -14.26 -5.12 26.28
C LEU A 239 -15.18 -6.19 25.68
N ASN A 240 -15.29 -6.16 24.35
CA ASN A 240 -16.01 -7.12 23.54
C ASN A 240 -15.02 -8.16 22.96
N ALA A 241 -14.78 -9.24 23.71
CA ALA A 241 -13.83 -10.29 23.34
C ALA A 241 -14.11 -10.92 21.96
N ASP A 242 -15.38 -11.15 21.64
CA ASP A 242 -15.77 -11.75 20.36
C ASP A 242 -15.50 -10.81 19.20
N TYR A 243 -15.81 -9.52 19.35
CA TYR A 243 -15.47 -8.54 18.32
C TYR A 243 -13.97 -8.36 18.15
N ILE A 244 -13.18 -8.34 19.24
CA ILE A 244 -11.71 -8.30 19.17
C ILE A 244 -11.19 -9.51 18.37
N ARG A 245 -11.69 -10.71 18.64
CA ARG A 245 -11.31 -11.94 17.91
C ARG A 245 -11.67 -11.85 16.43
N GLN A 246 -12.89 -11.38 16.12
CA GLN A 246 -13.34 -11.17 14.74
C GLN A 246 -12.48 -10.14 14.02
N LEU A 247 -12.22 -8.99 14.64
CA LEU A 247 -11.41 -7.91 14.07
C LEU A 247 -9.96 -8.37 13.82
N ALA A 248 -9.36 -9.10 14.76
CA ALA A 248 -8.02 -9.67 14.59
C ALA A 248 -7.95 -10.64 13.40
N SER A 249 -9.02 -11.39 13.11
CA SER A 249 -9.07 -12.30 11.95
C SER A 249 -9.15 -11.58 10.61
N ARG A 250 -9.65 -10.34 10.60
CA ARG A 250 -9.83 -9.49 9.41
C ARG A 250 -8.57 -8.70 9.04
N ILE A 251 -7.79 -8.31 10.05
CA ILE A 251 -6.60 -7.47 9.89
C ILE A 251 -5.38 -8.38 9.70
N LYS A 252 -4.88 -8.45 8.47
CA LYS A 252 -3.77 -9.33 8.08
C LYS A 252 -2.58 -8.52 7.57
N ALA A 253 -1.38 -9.00 7.85
CA ALA A 253 -0.15 -8.37 7.40
C ALA A 253 -0.09 -8.31 5.86
N ASN A 254 0.54 -7.25 5.35
CA ASN A 254 0.72 -7.00 3.92
C ASN A 254 -0.58 -6.99 3.10
N ARG A 255 -1.70 -6.65 3.73
CA ARG A 255 -3.02 -6.63 3.10
C ARG A 255 -3.85 -5.50 3.69
N ASN A 256 -4.68 -4.90 2.87
CA ASN A 256 -5.75 -4.04 3.34
C ASN A 256 -6.82 -4.91 4.03
N ILE A 257 -7.53 -4.34 5.00
CA ILE A 257 -8.58 -5.03 5.75
C ILE A 257 -9.56 -5.72 4.79
N ASP A 258 -9.94 -6.95 5.12
CA ASP A 258 -10.86 -7.78 4.34
C ASP A 258 -10.47 -8.03 2.86
N ASP A 259 -9.20 -7.84 2.47
CA ASP A 259 -8.76 -7.95 1.06
C ASP A 259 -9.31 -6.89 0.12
N ARG A 260 -9.59 -5.70 0.65
CA ARG A 260 -10.19 -4.60 -0.10
C ARG A 260 -9.55 -4.36 -1.46
N ASP A 261 -8.22 -4.42 -1.58
CA ASP A 261 -7.51 -4.17 -2.84
C ASP A 261 -7.90 -5.17 -3.95
N ARG A 262 -7.80 -6.48 -3.69
CA ARG A 262 -8.19 -7.52 -4.66
C ARG A 262 -9.69 -7.46 -4.96
N LYS A 263 -10.51 -7.34 -3.92
CA LYS A 263 -11.97 -7.36 -4.06
C LYS A 263 -12.48 -6.13 -4.82
N SER A 264 -11.90 -4.96 -4.58
CA SER A 264 -12.20 -3.73 -5.31
C SER A 264 -11.77 -3.85 -6.77
N ALA A 265 -10.57 -4.38 -7.06
CA ALA A 265 -10.14 -4.63 -8.44
C ALA A 265 -11.11 -5.56 -9.19
N GLN A 266 -11.64 -6.58 -8.50
CA GLN A 266 -12.63 -7.50 -9.06
C GLN A 266 -13.99 -6.82 -9.32
N PHE A 267 -14.45 -5.96 -8.42
CA PHE A 267 -15.69 -5.18 -8.60
C PHE A 267 -15.57 -4.16 -9.73
N ASN A 268 -14.48 -3.38 -9.72
CA ASN A 268 -14.32 -2.24 -10.62
C ASN A 268 -14.30 -2.65 -12.09
N ILE A 269 -13.64 -3.77 -12.45
CA ILE A 269 -13.66 -4.25 -13.84
C ILE A 269 -15.07 -4.67 -14.30
N LEU A 270 -15.90 -5.20 -13.40
CA LEU A 270 -17.29 -5.55 -13.73
C LEU A 270 -18.18 -4.30 -13.82
N ILE A 271 -17.97 -3.34 -12.93
CA ILE A 271 -18.65 -2.04 -12.95
C ILE A 271 -18.34 -1.32 -14.26
N GLU A 272 -17.08 -1.25 -14.67
CA GLU A 272 -16.66 -0.59 -15.91
C GLU A 272 -17.29 -1.25 -17.14
N LEU A 273 -17.31 -2.59 -17.20
CA LEU A 273 -18.01 -3.33 -18.24
C LEU A 273 -19.51 -2.98 -18.27
N ALA A 274 -20.13 -2.93 -17.09
CA ALA A 274 -21.55 -2.67 -16.93
C ALA A 274 -21.93 -1.23 -17.33
N GLU A 275 -21.05 -0.25 -17.12
CA GLU A 275 -21.23 1.14 -17.56
C GLU A 275 -21.24 1.31 -19.08
N GLN A 276 -20.64 0.37 -19.83
CA GLN A 276 -20.71 0.34 -21.29
C GLN A 276 -22.04 -0.22 -21.82
N LEU A 277 -22.85 -0.84 -20.95
CA LEU A 277 -24.15 -1.40 -21.34
C LEU A 277 -25.23 -0.32 -21.28
N ASP A 278 -26.05 -0.27 -22.32
CA ASP A 278 -27.22 0.60 -22.33
C ASP A 278 -28.40 -0.04 -21.55
N ASP A 279 -28.25 -0.16 -20.24
CA ASP A 279 -29.29 -0.66 -19.32
C ASP A 279 -29.43 0.29 -18.12
N GLU A 280 -30.52 1.07 -18.11
CA GLU A 280 -30.80 2.06 -17.08
C GLU A 280 -30.95 1.46 -15.67
N LYS A 281 -31.56 0.28 -15.55
CA LYS A 281 -31.73 -0.39 -14.26
C LYS A 281 -30.39 -0.85 -13.71
N LEU A 282 -29.52 -1.36 -14.59
CA LEU A 282 -28.16 -1.72 -14.22
C LEU A 282 -27.35 -0.49 -13.79
N ARG A 283 -27.46 0.64 -14.52
CA ARG A 283 -26.80 1.91 -14.14
C ARG A 283 -27.24 2.41 -12.75
N HIS A 284 -28.53 2.35 -12.43
CA HIS A 284 -29.01 2.72 -11.10
C HIS A 284 -28.43 1.82 -10.00
N TYR A 285 -28.38 0.51 -10.24
CA TYR A 285 -27.76 -0.44 -9.31
C TYR A 285 -26.25 -0.19 -9.13
N ILE A 286 -25.52 0.09 -10.21
CA ILE A 286 -24.09 0.44 -10.15
C ILE A 286 -23.85 1.69 -9.30
N ASN A 287 -24.70 2.72 -9.43
CA ASN A 287 -24.56 3.93 -8.62
C ASN A 287 -24.81 3.63 -7.13
N SER A 288 -25.81 2.80 -6.81
CA SER A 288 -26.04 2.35 -5.43
C SER A 288 -24.84 1.59 -4.87
N ILE A 289 -24.33 0.59 -5.60
CA ILE A 289 -23.25 -0.26 -5.10
C ILE A 289 -21.94 0.52 -4.93
N LYS A 290 -21.68 1.53 -5.77
CA LYS A 290 -20.51 2.43 -5.60
C LYS A 290 -20.61 3.25 -4.31
N ILE A 291 -21.81 3.72 -3.97
CA ILE A 291 -22.07 4.44 -2.72
C ILE A 291 -21.85 3.49 -1.53
N ASP A 292 -22.45 2.31 -1.58
CA ASP A 292 -22.35 1.30 -0.51
C ASP A 292 -20.88 0.87 -0.30
N MET A 293 -20.15 0.61 -1.39
CA MET A 293 -18.73 0.24 -1.34
C MET A 293 -17.84 1.32 -0.68
N ALA A 294 -18.19 2.59 -0.83
CA ALA A 294 -17.46 3.72 -0.25
C ALA A 294 -17.88 4.05 1.19
N ALA A 295 -19.14 3.81 1.55
CA ALA A 295 -19.72 4.18 2.83
C ALA A 295 -19.68 3.04 3.87
N ASP A 296 -19.93 1.81 3.45
CA ASP A 296 -20.03 0.66 4.34
C ASP A 296 -18.65 0.04 4.63
N ILE A 297 -18.24 0.12 5.90
CA ILE A 297 -17.00 -0.46 6.39
C ILE A 297 -17.00 -2.00 6.33
N GLU A 298 -18.18 -2.61 6.24
CA GLU A 298 -18.40 -4.06 6.21
C GLU A 298 -18.62 -4.63 4.81
N PHE A 299 -18.76 -3.79 3.78
CA PHE A 299 -19.03 -4.19 2.39
C PHE A 299 -18.12 -5.33 1.89
N PHE A 300 -16.85 -5.29 2.28
CA PHE A 300 -15.85 -6.24 1.82
C PHE A 300 -15.67 -7.48 2.72
N LYS A 301 -16.42 -7.64 3.82
CA LYS A 301 -16.45 -8.92 4.55
C LYS A 301 -16.84 -10.05 3.62
N ASP A 302 -16.21 -11.23 3.76
CA ASP A 302 -16.30 -12.33 2.78
C ASP A 302 -17.76 -12.64 2.37
N ASP A 303 -18.68 -12.89 3.31
CA ASP A 303 -20.07 -13.23 2.99
C ASP A 303 -20.84 -12.10 2.28
N ILE A 304 -20.64 -10.85 2.72
CA ILE A 304 -21.29 -9.65 2.18
C ILE A 304 -20.77 -9.37 0.76
N TYR A 305 -19.45 -9.45 0.60
CA TYR A 305 -18.75 -9.30 -0.66
C TYR A 305 -19.22 -10.32 -1.71
N GLU A 306 -19.30 -11.60 -1.34
CA GLU A 306 -19.70 -12.68 -2.25
C GLU A 306 -21.14 -12.50 -2.74
N GLN A 307 -22.04 -12.07 -1.85
CA GLN A 307 -23.41 -11.74 -2.19
C GLN A 307 -23.48 -10.61 -3.23
N HIS A 308 -22.82 -9.48 -2.96
CA HIS A 308 -22.81 -8.33 -3.87
C HIS A 308 -22.16 -8.64 -5.23
N LEU A 309 -21.09 -9.44 -5.25
CA LEU A 309 -20.40 -9.82 -6.49
C LEU A 309 -21.28 -10.73 -7.34
N SER A 310 -21.93 -11.72 -6.72
CA SER A 310 -22.89 -12.61 -7.38
C SER A 310 -24.06 -11.81 -7.96
N GLU A 311 -24.61 -10.87 -7.18
CA GLU A 311 -25.71 -10.04 -7.66
C GLU A 311 -25.29 -9.13 -8.83
N LEU A 312 -24.13 -8.48 -8.75
CA LEU A 312 -23.61 -7.64 -9.84
C LEU A 312 -23.41 -8.46 -11.13
N SER A 313 -22.69 -9.57 -11.04
CA SER A 313 -22.43 -10.43 -12.21
C SER A 313 -23.71 -11.02 -12.82
N ASN A 314 -24.72 -11.33 -12.01
CA ASN A 314 -26.04 -11.76 -12.48
C ASN A 314 -26.79 -10.65 -13.21
N LYS A 315 -26.81 -9.42 -12.69
CA LYS A 315 -27.46 -8.29 -13.37
C LYS A 315 -26.79 -7.96 -14.69
N ILE A 316 -25.45 -7.94 -14.74
CA ILE A 316 -24.70 -7.77 -15.99
C ILE A 316 -25.06 -8.86 -16.99
N ALA A 317 -25.06 -10.13 -16.57
CA ALA A 317 -25.41 -11.25 -17.42
C ALA A 317 -26.86 -11.19 -17.94
N LEU A 318 -27.80 -10.69 -17.13
CA LEU A 318 -29.19 -10.45 -17.54
C LEU A 318 -29.29 -9.33 -18.58
N SER A 319 -28.47 -8.29 -18.48
CA SER A 319 -28.43 -7.23 -19.50
C SER A 319 -27.87 -7.76 -20.83
N PHE A 320 -26.81 -8.59 -20.80
CA PHE A 320 -26.33 -9.27 -22.00
C PHE A 320 -27.37 -10.22 -22.60
N SER A 321 -28.05 -11.05 -21.80
CA SER A 321 -28.98 -12.06 -22.33
C SER A 321 -30.23 -11.46 -23.00
N LYS A 322 -30.52 -10.17 -22.81
CA LYS A 322 -31.57 -9.44 -23.54
C LYS A 322 -31.14 -9.08 -24.97
N MET A 323 -29.84 -9.12 -25.28
CA MET A 323 -29.33 -8.76 -26.60
C MET A 323 -29.59 -9.91 -27.60
N PRO A 324 -30.17 -9.63 -28.79
CA PRO A 324 -30.52 -10.69 -29.76
C PRO A 324 -29.35 -11.53 -30.26
N SER A 325 -28.14 -10.96 -30.26
CA SER A 325 -26.92 -11.64 -30.71
C SER A 325 -26.37 -12.64 -29.70
N VAL A 326 -26.76 -12.56 -28.43
CA VAL A 326 -26.19 -13.39 -27.35
C VAL A 326 -26.79 -14.78 -27.37
N ASN A 327 -25.95 -15.81 -27.34
CA ASN A 327 -26.38 -17.22 -27.39
C ASN A 327 -26.05 -18.03 -26.13
N LYS A 328 -25.50 -17.38 -25.10
CA LYS A 328 -25.15 -18.02 -23.82
C LYS A 328 -26.21 -17.75 -22.75
N LYS A 329 -26.38 -18.72 -21.85
CA LYS A 329 -27.30 -18.58 -20.71
C LYS A 329 -26.75 -17.58 -19.70
N THR A 330 -27.62 -16.87 -18.99
CA THR A 330 -27.25 -15.93 -17.93
C THR A 330 -26.29 -16.56 -16.91
N THR A 331 -26.56 -17.78 -16.44
CA THR A 331 -25.69 -18.48 -15.48
C THR A 331 -24.29 -18.77 -16.04
N GLU A 332 -24.18 -19.03 -17.34
CA GLU A 332 -22.89 -19.22 -18.01
C GLU A 332 -22.12 -17.90 -18.10
N ILE A 333 -22.80 -16.82 -18.50
CA ILE A 333 -22.22 -15.47 -18.59
C ILE A 333 -21.71 -15.01 -17.22
N SER A 334 -22.53 -15.12 -16.16
CA SER A 334 -22.12 -14.73 -14.80
C SER A 334 -20.88 -15.49 -14.32
N ARG A 335 -20.82 -16.81 -14.58
CA ARG A 335 -19.64 -17.61 -14.25
C ARG A 335 -18.40 -17.16 -15.02
N ILE A 336 -18.53 -16.84 -16.31
CA ILE A 336 -17.43 -16.32 -17.14
C ILE A 336 -16.93 -14.99 -16.57
N LEU A 337 -17.84 -14.05 -16.28
CA LEU A 337 -17.50 -12.73 -15.72
C LEU A 337 -16.80 -12.83 -14.37
N ASN A 338 -17.27 -13.71 -13.47
CA ASN A 338 -16.63 -13.94 -12.18
C ASN A 338 -15.21 -14.52 -12.33
N ASN A 339 -15.02 -15.44 -13.29
CA ASN A 339 -13.71 -16.01 -13.57
C ASN A 339 -12.72 -15.00 -14.15
N ILE A 340 -13.15 -14.14 -15.08
CA ILE A 340 -12.32 -13.11 -15.71
C ILE A 340 -11.95 -12.05 -14.67
N SER A 341 -12.94 -11.53 -13.93
CA SER A 341 -12.72 -10.48 -12.92
C SER A 341 -11.81 -10.97 -11.79
N SER A 342 -11.95 -12.22 -11.35
CA SER A 342 -11.03 -12.81 -10.36
C SER A 342 -9.59 -12.87 -10.85
N ARG A 343 -9.36 -13.22 -12.12
CA ARG A 343 -8.02 -13.31 -12.70
C ARG A 343 -7.41 -11.93 -12.93
N TYR A 344 -8.20 -10.98 -13.40
CA TYR A 344 -7.80 -9.58 -13.48
C TYR A 344 -7.34 -9.06 -12.12
N ALA A 345 -8.12 -9.30 -11.06
CA ALA A 345 -7.76 -8.89 -9.72
C ALA A 345 -6.44 -9.53 -9.23
N GLN A 346 -6.20 -10.81 -9.54
CA GLN A 346 -4.91 -11.45 -9.22
C GLN A 346 -3.73 -10.80 -9.96
N ILE A 347 -3.89 -10.43 -11.23
CA ILE A 347 -2.86 -9.69 -11.98
C ILE A 347 -2.59 -8.31 -11.35
N LYS A 348 -3.65 -7.59 -10.95
CA LYS A 348 -3.52 -6.32 -10.21
C LYS A 348 -2.76 -6.49 -8.89
N MET A 349 -3.00 -7.58 -8.16
CA MET A 349 -2.27 -7.86 -6.92
C MET A 349 -0.78 -8.16 -7.17
N ILE A 350 -0.45 -8.78 -8.30
CA ILE A 350 0.96 -8.99 -8.69
C ILE A 350 1.59 -7.65 -9.09
N GLU A 351 0.91 -6.81 -9.87
CA GLU A 351 1.36 -5.44 -10.17
C GLU A 351 1.72 -4.67 -8.89
N ASP A 352 0.83 -4.66 -7.90
CA ASP A 352 1.04 -3.97 -6.63
C ASP A 352 2.20 -4.58 -5.81
N ALA A 353 2.35 -5.92 -5.84
CA ALA A 353 3.45 -6.62 -5.17
C ALA A 353 4.82 -6.30 -5.81
N GLU A 354 4.85 -6.07 -7.13
CA GLU A 354 6.04 -5.69 -7.89
C GLU A 354 6.40 -4.21 -7.75
N ARG A 355 5.83 -3.45 -6.80
CA ARG A 355 6.17 -2.02 -6.57
C ARG A 355 7.68 -1.73 -6.48
N LYS A 356 8.49 -2.72 -6.07
CA LYS A 356 9.96 -2.65 -5.93
C LYS A 356 10.71 -2.85 -7.26
N ASN A 357 10.01 -3.32 -8.28
CA ASN A 357 10.50 -3.56 -9.63
C ASN A 357 9.55 -2.85 -10.61
N PRO A 358 9.73 -1.53 -10.81
CA PRO A 358 8.85 -0.70 -11.62
C PRO A 358 8.58 -1.29 -13.01
N GLU A 359 9.56 -1.97 -13.57
CA GLU A 359 9.47 -2.58 -14.89
C GLU A 359 8.49 -3.75 -14.91
N LEU A 360 8.59 -4.66 -13.92
CA LEU A 360 7.65 -5.76 -13.77
C LEU A 360 6.26 -5.25 -13.40
N ALA A 361 6.15 -4.26 -12.51
CA ALA A 361 4.86 -3.64 -12.19
C ALA A 361 4.19 -3.06 -13.45
N HIS A 362 4.95 -2.36 -14.30
CA HIS A 362 4.42 -1.75 -15.51
C HIS A 362 3.89 -2.79 -16.52
N ILE A 363 4.58 -3.91 -16.74
CA ILE A 363 4.07 -4.94 -17.66
C ILE A 363 2.81 -5.62 -17.13
N PHE A 364 2.71 -5.86 -15.82
CA PHE A 364 1.48 -6.40 -15.22
C PHE A 364 0.32 -5.41 -15.33
N LYS A 365 0.59 -4.11 -15.17
CA LYS A 365 -0.37 -3.04 -15.42
C LYS A 365 -0.86 -3.04 -16.87
N ALA A 366 0.06 -3.11 -17.83
CA ALA A 366 -0.27 -3.16 -19.25
C ALA A 366 -1.10 -4.42 -19.59
N LEU A 367 -0.75 -5.56 -18.99
CA LEU A 367 -1.52 -6.79 -19.15
C LEU A 367 -2.93 -6.69 -18.53
N ALA A 368 -3.08 -6.07 -17.36
CA ALA A 368 -4.38 -5.83 -16.75
C ALA A 368 -5.26 -4.97 -17.67
N GLN A 369 -4.71 -3.89 -18.25
CA GLN A 369 -5.39 -3.05 -19.23
C GLN A 369 -5.78 -3.84 -20.50
N LYS A 370 -4.92 -4.77 -20.96
CA LYS A 370 -5.25 -5.65 -22.09
C LYS A 370 -6.41 -6.58 -21.76
N ILE A 371 -6.43 -7.20 -20.58
CA ILE A 371 -7.52 -8.07 -20.13
C ILE A 371 -8.84 -7.29 -20.08
N GLN A 372 -8.81 -6.07 -19.53
CA GLN A 372 -9.96 -5.17 -19.46
C GLN A 372 -10.48 -4.82 -20.86
N SER A 373 -9.60 -4.42 -21.78
CA SER A 373 -9.95 -4.12 -23.16
C SER A 373 -10.54 -5.33 -23.90
N ASP A 374 -9.93 -6.52 -23.73
CA ASP A 374 -10.43 -7.74 -24.37
C ASP A 374 -11.77 -8.18 -23.79
N LEU A 375 -12.01 -7.96 -22.49
CA LEU A 375 -13.31 -8.21 -21.85
C LEU A 375 -14.39 -7.33 -22.46
N HIS A 376 -14.13 -6.04 -22.70
CA HIS A 376 -15.07 -5.15 -23.39
C HIS A 376 -15.40 -5.60 -24.82
N GLY A 377 -14.47 -6.34 -25.45
CA GLY A 377 -14.66 -6.91 -26.78
C GLY A 377 -15.52 -8.19 -26.81
N ILE A 378 -15.87 -8.79 -25.66
CA ILE A 378 -16.68 -10.01 -25.61
C ILE A 378 -18.14 -9.69 -25.91
N LYS A 379 -18.73 -10.44 -26.84
CA LYS A 379 -20.12 -10.28 -27.29
C LYS A 379 -21.06 -11.37 -26.80
N PHE A 380 -20.53 -12.50 -26.34
CA PHE A 380 -21.29 -13.70 -25.99
C PHE A 380 -22.19 -14.22 -27.12
N ASP A 381 -21.79 -13.99 -28.38
CA ASP A 381 -22.54 -14.37 -29.59
C ASP A 381 -22.24 -15.80 -30.06
N GLY A 382 -21.31 -16.45 -29.38
CA GLY A 382 -20.80 -17.80 -29.63
C GLY A 382 -20.21 -17.98 -31.03
N THR A 383 -19.84 -16.89 -31.70
CA THR A 383 -18.89 -16.96 -32.81
C THR A 383 -17.62 -17.62 -32.31
N ARG A 384 -16.90 -18.30 -33.21
CA ARG A 384 -15.66 -19.00 -32.87
C ARG A 384 -14.64 -18.06 -32.22
N GLN A 385 -14.55 -16.82 -32.69
CA GLN A 385 -13.63 -15.83 -32.15
C GLN A 385 -14.01 -15.40 -30.73
N ASP A 386 -15.30 -15.14 -30.48
CA ASP A 386 -15.80 -14.74 -29.17
C ASP A 386 -15.63 -15.86 -28.13
N ASN A 387 -15.99 -17.10 -28.48
CA ASN A 387 -15.77 -18.26 -27.62
C ASN A 387 -14.28 -18.49 -27.29
N ARG A 388 -13.38 -18.24 -28.25
CA ARG A 388 -11.93 -18.31 -27.99
C ARG A 388 -11.49 -17.26 -26.97
N ASN A 389 -11.91 -16.00 -27.13
CA ASN A 389 -11.58 -14.91 -26.21
C ASN A 389 -12.12 -15.17 -24.80
N ILE A 390 -13.37 -15.62 -24.69
CA ILE A 390 -14.00 -16.04 -23.43
C ILE A 390 -13.15 -17.11 -22.75
N LEU A 391 -12.76 -18.16 -23.48
CA LEU A 391 -12.00 -19.27 -22.92
C LEU A 391 -10.64 -18.80 -22.38
N LEU A 392 -9.94 -17.98 -23.16
CA LEU A 392 -8.63 -17.46 -22.79
C LEU A 392 -8.69 -16.63 -21.53
N LEU A 393 -9.57 -15.63 -21.48
CA LEU A 393 -9.66 -14.70 -20.35
C LEU A 393 -10.22 -15.36 -19.10
N SER A 394 -11.16 -16.30 -19.24
CA SER A 394 -11.81 -16.92 -18.08
C SER A 394 -11.05 -18.12 -17.51
N GLN A 395 -10.03 -18.64 -18.20
CA GLN A 395 -9.37 -19.89 -17.78
C GLN A 395 -7.85 -19.85 -17.70
N PHE A 396 -7.18 -18.78 -18.13
CA PHE A 396 -5.70 -18.72 -18.03
C PHE A 396 -5.19 -18.91 -16.60
N GLU A 397 -4.03 -19.55 -16.45
CA GLU A 397 -3.37 -19.76 -15.16
C GLU A 397 -2.49 -18.54 -14.82
N VAL A 398 -2.88 -17.74 -13.83
CA VAL A 398 -2.17 -16.50 -13.45
C VAL A 398 -0.71 -16.75 -13.10
N ALA A 399 -0.41 -17.81 -12.34
CA ALA A 399 0.97 -18.18 -11.98
C ALA A 399 1.84 -18.50 -13.22
N SER A 400 1.26 -19.11 -14.26
CA SER A 400 1.98 -19.36 -15.52
C SER A 400 2.26 -18.06 -16.27
N VAL A 401 1.30 -17.12 -16.29
CA VAL A 401 1.48 -15.80 -16.88
C VAL A 401 2.60 -15.04 -16.15
N GLU A 402 2.57 -15.03 -14.82
CA GLU A 402 3.58 -14.40 -13.98
C GLU A 402 4.98 -14.96 -14.27
N GLN A 403 5.12 -16.29 -14.28
CA GLN A 403 6.39 -16.95 -14.55
C GLN A 403 6.92 -16.60 -15.95
N ARG A 404 6.05 -16.54 -16.95
CA ARG A 404 6.44 -16.20 -18.33
C ARG A 404 6.89 -14.76 -18.46
N ILE A 405 6.19 -13.83 -17.82
CA ILE A 405 6.62 -12.42 -17.77
C ILE A 405 7.98 -12.32 -17.08
N ARG A 406 8.16 -12.92 -15.91
CA ARG A 406 9.46 -12.90 -15.20
C ARG A 406 10.59 -13.48 -16.04
N LYS A 407 10.36 -14.62 -16.72
CA LYS A 407 11.34 -15.23 -17.63
C LYS A 407 11.64 -14.34 -18.84
N TYR A 408 10.62 -13.72 -19.42
CA TYR A 408 10.77 -12.77 -20.53
C TYR A 408 11.70 -11.62 -20.10
N TYR A 409 11.46 -11.04 -18.93
CA TYR A 409 12.29 -9.97 -18.39
C TYR A 409 13.75 -10.39 -18.13
N GLN A 410 13.98 -11.62 -17.70
CA GLN A 410 15.34 -12.11 -17.44
C GLN A 410 16.13 -12.42 -18.72
N THR A 411 15.45 -12.87 -19.77
CA THR A 411 16.11 -13.47 -20.95
C THR A 411 16.05 -12.62 -22.20
N ASN A 412 15.07 -11.72 -22.33
CA ASN A 412 14.81 -11.04 -23.60
C ASN A 412 15.86 -9.95 -23.89
N PRO A 413 16.49 -9.96 -25.09
CA PRO A 413 17.47 -8.94 -25.47
C PRO A 413 16.94 -7.50 -25.45
N LEU A 414 15.66 -7.28 -25.79
CA LEU A 414 15.04 -5.94 -25.75
C LEU A 414 14.98 -5.40 -24.32
N ILE A 415 14.66 -6.26 -23.35
CA ILE A 415 14.65 -5.88 -21.93
C ILE A 415 16.08 -5.61 -21.44
N LYS A 416 17.06 -6.40 -21.87
CA LYS A 416 18.46 -6.12 -21.56
C LYS A 416 18.91 -4.77 -22.12
N GLN A 417 18.54 -4.45 -23.36
CA GLN A 417 18.88 -3.18 -23.98
C GLN A 417 18.20 -2.01 -23.25
N TYR A 418 16.93 -2.15 -22.88
CA TYR A 418 16.24 -1.16 -22.06
C TYR A 418 16.95 -0.86 -20.75
N ILE A 419 17.36 -1.89 -20.02
CA ILE A 419 18.05 -1.71 -18.74
C ILE A 419 19.34 -0.90 -18.96
N ILE A 420 20.09 -1.20 -20.04
CA ILE A 420 21.29 -0.43 -20.42
C ILE A 420 20.93 1.03 -20.74
N ASP A 421 19.89 1.29 -21.52
CA ASP A 421 19.49 2.64 -21.92
C ASP A 421 18.97 3.45 -20.72
N ARG A 422 18.22 2.81 -19.81
CA ARG A 422 17.75 3.37 -18.55
C ARG A 422 18.92 3.71 -17.63
N ASP A 423 19.86 2.79 -17.45
CA ASP A 423 21.04 3.00 -16.59
C ASP A 423 21.92 4.12 -17.14
N LYS A 424 22.04 4.22 -18.47
CA LYS A 424 22.69 5.35 -19.14
C LYS A 424 21.97 6.67 -18.88
N ALA A 425 20.65 6.72 -19.07
CA ALA A 425 19.87 7.92 -18.77
C ALA A 425 19.99 8.35 -17.30
N ASN A 426 19.98 7.38 -16.38
CA ASN A 426 20.19 7.63 -14.95
C ASN A 426 21.58 8.18 -14.66
N HIS A 427 22.61 7.66 -15.31
CA HIS A 427 23.97 8.16 -15.22
C HIS A 427 24.09 9.59 -15.76
N ASP A 428 23.46 9.86 -16.91
CA ASP A 428 23.42 11.19 -17.53
C ASP A 428 22.73 12.21 -16.61
N LEU A 429 21.63 11.85 -15.94
CA LEU A 429 20.99 12.70 -14.93
C LEU A 429 21.96 13.03 -13.78
N VAL A 430 22.70 12.04 -13.28
CA VAL A 430 23.68 12.28 -12.19
C VAL A 430 24.77 13.24 -12.66
N ILE A 431 25.27 13.09 -13.89
CA ILE A 431 26.25 14.01 -14.48
C ILE A 431 25.66 15.43 -14.56
N GLU A 432 24.45 15.61 -15.07
CA GLU A 432 23.78 16.92 -15.17
C GLU A 432 23.56 17.56 -13.79
N LEU A 433 23.14 16.76 -12.79
CA LEU A 433 22.99 17.25 -11.42
C LEU A 433 24.35 17.66 -10.80
N CYS A 434 25.44 16.98 -11.16
CA CYS A 434 26.80 17.33 -10.72
C CYS A 434 27.34 18.60 -11.40
N LYS A 435 26.82 19.00 -12.56
CA LYS A 435 27.17 20.28 -13.20
C LYS A 435 26.52 21.47 -12.50
N LEU A 436 25.42 21.25 -11.78
CA LEU A 436 24.82 22.29 -10.96
C LEU A 436 25.74 22.60 -9.79
N SER A 437 26.06 23.88 -9.59
CA SER A 437 26.80 24.33 -8.41
C SER A 437 25.82 24.46 -7.24
N PRO A 438 25.85 23.57 -6.22
CA PRO A 438 25.03 23.76 -5.05
C PRO A 438 25.45 25.06 -4.34
N PRO A 439 24.50 25.83 -3.77
CA PRO A 439 24.85 27.03 -3.01
C PRO A 439 25.81 26.68 -1.86
N GLY A 440 26.77 27.57 -1.59
CA GLY A 440 27.84 27.34 -0.62
C GLY A 440 27.34 26.94 0.77
N ASN A 441 28.06 26.00 1.40
CA ASN A 441 27.75 25.43 2.72
C ASN A 441 28.21 26.33 3.89
N GLU A 442 28.37 27.61 3.65
CA GLU A 442 28.80 28.56 4.69
C GLU A 442 27.66 28.77 5.69
N GLY A 443 27.99 28.90 6.98
CA GLY A 443 27.02 29.22 8.04
C GLY A 443 26.58 30.69 7.97
N PHE A 444 25.45 31.04 8.62
CA PHE A 444 24.91 32.42 8.60
C PHE A 444 25.95 33.46 9.02
N PHE A 445 26.73 33.16 10.07
CA PHE A 445 27.78 34.03 10.57
C PHE A 445 28.98 34.14 9.62
N THR A 446 29.27 33.09 8.85
CA THR A 446 30.37 33.09 7.89
C THR A 446 30.03 33.96 6.68
N ARG A 447 28.80 33.84 6.16
CA ARG A 447 28.31 34.62 5.00
C ARG A 447 28.14 36.10 5.28
N ASN A 448 27.84 36.44 6.53
CA ASN A 448 27.59 37.80 6.96
C ASN A 448 28.75 38.38 7.77
N ARG A 449 29.91 37.71 7.80
CA ARG A 449 31.06 38.03 8.66
C ARG A 449 31.53 39.48 8.49
N ASP A 450 31.59 39.96 7.26
CA ASP A 450 32.05 41.32 6.95
C ASP A 450 30.97 42.37 7.25
N SER A 451 29.72 41.95 7.37
CA SER A 451 28.57 42.78 7.78
C SER A 451 28.44 42.89 9.31
N PHE A 452 29.21 42.12 10.09
CA PHE A 452 29.20 42.14 11.57
C PHE A 452 30.25 43.11 12.14
N GLY A 453 29.93 44.40 12.18
CA GLY A 453 30.59 45.35 13.08
C GLY A 453 30.19 45.12 14.54
N PHE A 454 31.06 45.46 15.50
CA PHE A 454 30.93 45.20 16.95
C PHE A 454 29.57 45.62 17.59
N GLY A 455 28.81 46.51 16.96
CA GLY A 455 27.47 46.93 17.41
C GLY A 455 26.30 45.99 17.05
N ILE A 456 26.47 45.07 16.10
CA ILE A 456 25.36 44.24 15.56
C ILE A 456 25.07 43.01 16.43
N PHE A 457 26.04 42.55 17.22
CA PHE A 457 25.86 41.41 18.12
C PHE A 457 24.78 41.66 19.18
N MET A 458 24.64 42.91 19.65
CA MET A 458 23.59 43.31 20.60
C MET A 458 22.23 43.54 19.92
N GLY A 459 22.22 44.00 18.66
CA GLY A 459 21.00 44.19 17.88
C GLY A 459 20.31 42.88 17.44
N LEU A 460 21.09 41.84 17.12
CA LEU A 460 20.56 40.53 16.71
C LEU A 460 19.84 39.80 17.86
N ILE A 461 20.28 39.98 19.11
CA ILE A 461 19.62 39.42 20.29
C ILE A 461 18.24 40.08 20.52
N VAL A 462 18.13 41.38 20.24
CA VAL A 462 16.87 42.13 20.37
C VAL A 462 15.94 41.86 19.17
N GLY A 463 16.48 41.79 17.94
CA GLY A 463 15.70 41.54 16.72
C GLY A 463 15.14 40.11 16.61
N VAL A 464 15.90 39.10 17.04
CA VAL A 464 15.40 37.71 17.14
C VAL A 464 14.29 37.61 18.19
N SER A 465 14.40 38.35 19.28
CA SER A 465 13.36 38.41 20.31
C SER A 465 12.09 39.08 19.81
N ALA A 466 12.18 40.15 19.01
CA ALA A 466 11.02 40.82 18.42
C ALA A 466 10.36 40.03 17.28
N ALA A 467 11.15 39.34 16.44
CA ALA A 467 10.64 38.48 15.37
C ALA A 467 9.91 37.24 15.92
N LEU A 468 10.44 36.61 16.97
CA LEU A 468 9.77 35.51 17.68
C LEU A 468 8.48 35.96 18.39
N PHE A 469 8.39 37.24 18.75
CA PHE A 469 7.19 37.82 19.36
C PHE A 469 6.10 38.17 18.33
N LEU A 470 6.49 38.56 17.11
CA LEU A 470 5.57 39.00 16.05
C LEU A 470 5.05 37.87 15.15
N THR A 471 5.76 36.74 15.02
CA THR A 471 5.44 35.69 14.02
C THR A 471 4.94 34.38 14.60
N GLY A 472 4.35 34.38 15.81
CA GLY A 472 3.84 33.17 16.47
C GLY A 472 3.32 32.10 15.49
N VAL A 473 4.07 30.99 15.37
CA VAL A 473 3.90 29.84 14.44
C VAL A 473 4.67 29.90 13.10
N LEU A 474 5.56 28.91 12.91
CA LEU A 474 6.09 28.30 11.66
C LEU A 474 6.03 29.16 10.38
N ALA A 475 7.16 29.78 10.01
CA ALA A 475 7.45 30.20 8.64
C ALA A 475 8.76 29.54 8.16
N PRO A 476 8.97 29.35 6.84
CA PRO A 476 10.26 28.93 6.31
C PRO A 476 11.33 29.90 6.82
N ILE A 477 12.48 29.37 7.24
CA ILE A 477 13.59 30.13 7.84
C ILE A 477 13.96 31.38 7.00
N GLY A 478 13.75 31.35 5.69
CA GLY A 478 13.92 32.50 4.79
C GLY A 478 13.04 33.72 5.09
N VAL A 479 11.79 33.55 5.54
CA VAL A 479 10.87 34.67 5.84
C VAL A 479 11.22 35.35 7.16
N ALA A 480 11.65 34.57 8.17
CA ALA A 480 12.12 35.11 9.44
C ALA A 480 13.41 35.93 9.28
N LEU A 481 14.33 35.50 8.42
CA LEU A 481 15.56 36.23 8.10
C LEU A 481 15.28 37.52 7.29
N ILE A 482 14.30 37.49 6.38
CA ILE A 482 13.83 38.69 5.65
C ILE A 482 13.22 39.71 6.64
N ALA A 483 12.43 39.26 7.62
CA ALA A 483 11.84 40.14 8.63
C ALA A 483 12.92 40.78 9.54
N VAL A 484 13.95 40.02 9.92
CA VAL A 484 15.12 40.54 10.68
C VAL A 484 15.89 41.58 9.86
N GLY A 485 16.10 41.32 8.56
CA GLY A 485 16.74 42.27 7.65
C GLY A 485 15.96 43.58 7.48
N VAL A 486 14.63 43.50 7.30
CA VAL A 486 13.75 44.67 7.16
C VAL A 486 13.69 45.49 8.47
N ALA A 487 13.63 44.84 9.62
CA ALA A 487 13.61 45.51 10.93
C ALA A 487 14.93 46.27 11.21
N LEU A 488 16.09 45.68 10.86
CA LEU A 488 17.39 46.32 11.01
C LEU A 488 17.56 47.54 10.08
N VAL A 489 17.03 47.46 8.84
CA VAL A 489 17.03 48.58 7.88
C VAL A 489 16.19 49.76 8.39
N THR A 490 15.03 49.51 9.01
CA THR A 490 14.19 50.59 9.59
C THR A 490 14.82 51.28 10.80
N THR A 491 15.80 50.67 11.47
CA THR A 491 16.49 51.21 12.65
C THR A 491 17.83 51.92 12.37
N GLY A 492 18.24 52.05 11.10
CA GLY A 492 19.43 52.84 10.74
C GLY A 492 20.79 52.20 11.05
N LEU A 493 20.85 50.87 11.25
CA LEU A 493 22.12 50.15 11.43
C LEU A 493 22.71 49.75 10.08
N VAL A 494 23.86 50.34 9.73
CA VAL A 494 24.54 50.24 8.43
C VAL A 494 24.78 48.79 7.95
N GLY A 495 24.97 47.80 8.85
CA GLY A 495 25.17 46.39 8.46
C GLY A 495 23.90 45.55 8.23
N GLY A 496 22.70 46.05 8.55
CA GLY A 496 21.44 45.31 8.36
C GLY A 496 21.01 45.19 6.89
N PHE A 497 21.36 46.17 6.07
CA PHE A 497 21.09 46.19 4.64
C PHE A 497 21.88 45.11 3.90
N ASP A 498 23.16 44.95 4.22
CA ASP A 498 24.03 43.93 3.63
C ASP A 498 23.59 42.52 4.01
N ILE A 499 23.18 42.30 5.28
CA ILE A 499 22.64 41.01 5.74
C ILE A 499 21.34 40.66 4.99
N TYR A 500 20.44 41.65 4.81
CA TYR A 500 19.21 41.45 4.04
C TYR A 500 19.48 41.10 2.58
N ILE A 501 20.41 41.80 1.92
CA ILE A 501 20.80 41.52 0.54
C ILE A 501 21.42 40.12 0.43
N ASN A 502 22.38 39.79 1.30
CA ASN A 502 23.06 38.49 1.30
C ASN A 502 22.08 37.32 1.49
N GLU A 503 21.14 37.41 2.43
CA GLU A 503 20.17 36.34 2.66
C GLU A 503 19.08 36.29 1.59
N LYS A 504 18.70 37.43 1.00
CA LYS A 504 17.78 37.47 -0.15
C LYS A 504 18.41 36.87 -1.41
N GLU A 505 19.68 37.17 -1.67
CA GLU A 505 20.43 36.59 -2.78
C GLU A 505 20.63 35.08 -2.58
N ARG A 506 20.97 34.65 -1.36
CA ARG A 506 21.07 33.22 -1.04
C ARG A 506 19.74 32.49 -1.17
N ALA A 507 18.63 33.08 -0.73
CA ALA A 507 17.30 32.49 -0.91
C ALA A 507 16.94 32.35 -2.40
N LYS A 508 17.31 33.33 -3.23
CA LYS A 508 17.17 33.24 -4.69
C LYS A 508 18.07 32.15 -5.28
N GLU A 509 19.30 32.00 -4.83
CA GLU A 509 20.21 30.94 -5.27
C GLU A 509 19.69 29.55 -4.90
N ILE A 510 19.24 29.35 -3.65
CA ILE A 510 18.62 28.09 -3.19
C ILE A 510 17.37 27.79 -4.02
N SER A 511 16.50 28.80 -4.23
CA SER A 511 15.29 28.63 -5.03
C SER A 511 15.61 28.31 -6.49
N ARG A 512 16.62 28.95 -7.09
CA ARG A 512 17.04 28.70 -8.48
C ARG A 512 17.61 27.29 -8.62
N TYR A 513 18.54 26.92 -7.74
CA TYR A 513 19.12 25.57 -7.71
C TYR A 513 18.04 24.49 -7.52
N SER A 514 17.11 24.69 -6.56
CA SER A 514 16.00 23.77 -6.32
C SER A 514 15.09 23.63 -7.55
N HIS A 515 14.81 24.75 -8.22
CA HIS A 515 14.04 24.76 -9.46
C HIS A 515 14.75 24.01 -10.59
N GLU A 516 16.04 24.25 -10.81
CA GLU A 516 16.84 23.57 -11.84
C GLU A 516 16.93 22.05 -11.59
N VAL A 517 17.18 21.64 -10.34
CA VAL A 517 17.14 20.22 -9.93
C VAL A 517 15.77 19.60 -10.23
N LYS A 518 14.68 20.31 -9.91
CA LYS A 518 13.31 19.84 -10.16
C LYS A 518 13.05 19.69 -11.67
N CYS A 519 13.47 20.64 -12.49
CA CYS A 519 13.33 20.59 -13.94
C CYS A 519 14.08 19.39 -14.53
N LEU A 520 15.36 19.18 -14.15
CA LEU A 520 16.15 18.04 -14.60
C LEU A 520 15.51 16.70 -14.21
N ARG A 521 15.07 16.57 -12.95
CA ARG A 521 14.39 15.35 -12.48
C ARG A 521 13.08 15.09 -13.23
N THR A 522 12.32 16.13 -13.56
CA THR A 522 11.06 16.01 -14.30
C THR A 522 11.31 15.55 -15.74
N ALA A 523 12.23 16.21 -16.45
CA ALA A 523 12.60 15.84 -17.81
C ALA A 523 13.15 14.40 -17.90
N HIS A 524 13.96 14.00 -16.91
CA HIS A 524 14.45 12.63 -16.80
C HIS A 524 13.32 11.62 -16.60
N LYS A 525 12.38 11.90 -15.69
CA LYS A 525 11.20 11.06 -15.48
C LYS A 525 10.41 10.86 -16.77
N GLU A 526 10.18 11.92 -17.54
CA GLU A 526 9.52 11.84 -18.84
C GLU A 526 10.31 11.01 -19.86
N HIS A 527 11.63 11.08 -19.85
CA HIS A 527 12.48 10.25 -20.70
C HIS A 527 12.38 8.76 -20.33
N LEU A 528 12.42 8.41 -19.04
CA LEU A 528 12.24 7.02 -18.58
C LEU A 528 10.87 6.46 -18.98
N VAL A 529 9.79 7.25 -18.82
CA VAL A 529 8.44 6.85 -19.26
C VAL A 529 8.40 6.59 -20.77
N ARG A 530 9.10 7.39 -21.58
CA ARG A 530 9.18 7.16 -23.04
C ARG A 530 9.94 5.87 -23.38
N LEU A 531 11.06 5.60 -22.71
CA LEU A 531 11.80 4.35 -22.89
C LEU A 531 10.91 3.15 -22.55
N GLU A 532 10.23 3.20 -21.39
CA GLU A 532 9.28 2.17 -20.97
C GLU A 532 8.18 1.94 -22.00
N ASN A 533 7.51 3.00 -22.45
CA ASN A 533 6.44 2.89 -23.44
C ASN A 533 6.93 2.26 -24.76
N SER A 534 8.11 2.65 -25.25
CA SER A 534 8.71 2.12 -26.47
C SER A 534 8.93 0.60 -26.43
N ILE A 535 9.28 0.04 -25.28
CA ILE A 535 9.43 -1.41 -25.12
C ILE A 535 8.09 -2.09 -25.05
N HIS A 536 7.14 -1.52 -24.32
CA HIS A 536 5.81 -2.10 -24.20
C HIS A 536 5.06 -2.13 -25.55
N GLU A 537 5.28 -1.15 -26.42
CA GLU A 537 4.79 -1.18 -27.81
C GLU A 537 5.37 -2.33 -28.63
N GLN A 538 6.59 -2.76 -28.32
CA GLN A 538 7.25 -3.89 -28.98
C GLN A 538 6.88 -5.25 -28.35
N ILE A 539 6.24 -5.26 -27.18
CA ILE A 539 5.82 -6.47 -26.48
C ILE A 539 4.39 -6.81 -26.90
N ASN A 540 4.22 -7.97 -27.54
CA ASN A 540 2.90 -8.53 -27.76
C ASN A 540 2.34 -9.15 -26.46
N LEU A 541 1.58 -8.37 -25.70
CA LEU A 541 0.99 -8.80 -24.42
C LEU A 541 0.13 -10.06 -24.54
N SER A 542 -0.46 -10.31 -25.71
CA SER A 542 -1.28 -11.50 -25.96
C SER A 542 -0.46 -12.80 -25.85
N ASP A 543 0.85 -12.74 -26.09
CA ASP A 543 1.73 -13.91 -26.01
C ASP A 543 1.88 -14.42 -24.58
N PHE A 544 1.75 -13.55 -23.57
CA PHE A 544 1.73 -13.97 -22.18
C PHE A 544 0.45 -14.67 -21.77
N LEU A 545 -0.65 -14.45 -22.49
CA LEU A 545 -1.92 -15.15 -22.27
C LEU A 545 -2.00 -16.47 -23.05
N ASN A 546 -1.12 -16.69 -24.04
CA ASN A 546 -1.11 -17.89 -24.87
C ASN A 546 -0.66 -19.10 -24.05
N PRO A 547 -1.51 -20.09 -23.77
CA PRO A 547 -1.09 -21.25 -22.99
C PRO A 547 -0.01 -22.04 -23.72
N ASP A 548 0.90 -22.65 -22.95
CA ASP A 548 1.86 -23.59 -23.50
C ASP A 548 1.16 -24.80 -24.10
N LYS A 549 1.81 -25.44 -25.09
CA LYS A 549 1.35 -26.74 -25.58
C LYS A 549 1.26 -27.72 -24.41
N PRO A 550 0.11 -28.36 -24.18
CA PRO A 550 -0.03 -29.29 -23.07
C PRO A 550 1.07 -30.36 -23.08
N GLU A 551 1.66 -30.64 -21.93
CA GLU A 551 2.80 -31.56 -21.80
C GLU A 551 2.49 -32.95 -22.37
N PHE A 552 1.25 -33.42 -22.22
CA PHE A 552 0.81 -34.72 -22.73
C PHE A 552 0.83 -34.79 -24.27
N LEU A 553 0.85 -33.65 -24.96
CA LEU A 553 1.02 -33.56 -26.40
C LEU A 553 2.48 -33.38 -26.82
N SER A 554 3.44 -33.29 -25.90
CA SER A 554 4.86 -33.08 -26.21
C SER A 554 5.43 -34.16 -27.15
N GLY A 555 5.07 -35.43 -26.92
CA GLY A 555 5.45 -36.57 -27.77
C GLY A 555 4.71 -36.65 -29.11
N VAL A 556 3.64 -35.87 -29.29
CA VAL A 556 2.84 -35.88 -30.53
C VAL A 556 3.48 -34.95 -31.55
N LYS A 557 4.12 -35.55 -32.57
CA LYS A 557 4.67 -34.82 -33.72
C LYS A 557 3.54 -34.28 -34.60
N VAL A 558 3.40 -32.95 -34.64
CA VAL A 558 2.42 -32.23 -35.46
C VAL A 558 3.15 -31.51 -36.59
N ASN A 559 2.77 -31.77 -37.84
CA ASN A 559 3.24 -31.02 -39.01
C ASN A 559 2.18 -31.04 -40.12
N LYS A 560 2.38 -30.26 -41.20
CA LYS A 560 1.43 -30.18 -42.32
C LYS A 560 1.07 -31.54 -42.95
N LYS A 561 1.97 -32.55 -42.87
CA LYS A 561 1.73 -33.91 -43.40
C LYS A 561 1.09 -34.85 -42.38
N LYS A 562 1.13 -34.52 -41.09
CA LYS A 562 0.57 -35.29 -39.97
C LYS A 562 -0.12 -34.31 -39.00
N PRO A 563 -1.31 -33.81 -39.34
CA PRO A 563 -2.05 -32.91 -38.47
C PRO A 563 -2.38 -33.58 -37.14
N LEU A 564 -2.58 -32.76 -36.12
CA LEU A 564 -3.19 -33.20 -34.87
C LEU A 564 -4.67 -33.54 -35.17
N THR A 565 -5.19 -34.62 -34.59
CA THR A 565 -6.60 -35.03 -34.75
C THR A 565 -7.22 -35.31 -33.39
N PRO A 566 -8.56 -35.27 -33.24
CA PRO A 566 -9.22 -35.60 -31.98
C PRO A 566 -8.77 -36.94 -31.40
N GLU A 567 -8.57 -37.96 -32.24
CA GLU A 567 -8.13 -39.29 -31.82
C GLU A 567 -6.73 -39.31 -31.24
N LYS A 568 -5.80 -38.54 -31.83
CA LYS A 568 -4.43 -38.46 -31.31
C LYS A 568 -4.39 -37.76 -29.96
N VAL A 569 -5.22 -36.73 -29.78
CA VAL A 569 -5.33 -36.02 -28.50
C VAL A 569 -5.99 -36.91 -27.45
N ALA A 570 -7.10 -37.58 -27.80
CA ALA A 570 -7.79 -38.53 -26.93
C ALA A 570 -6.86 -39.67 -26.48
N HIS A 571 -6.11 -40.25 -27.42
CA HIS A 571 -5.14 -41.29 -27.13
C HIS A 571 -4.02 -40.79 -26.18
N ALA A 572 -3.47 -39.60 -26.45
CA ALA A 572 -2.44 -39.01 -25.61
C ALA A 572 -2.95 -38.66 -24.20
N LEU A 573 -4.18 -38.16 -24.08
CA LEU A 573 -4.84 -37.94 -22.78
C LEU A 573 -5.01 -39.25 -22.02
N TRP A 574 -5.51 -40.30 -22.69
CA TRP A 574 -5.71 -41.61 -22.08
C TRP A 574 -4.40 -42.24 -21.59
N LEU A 575 -3.31 -42.13 -22.35
CA LEU A 575 -1.99 -42.62 -21.93
C LEU A 575 -1.44 -41.90 -20.69
N GLN A 576 -1.86 -40.66 -20.45
CA GLN A 576 -1.43 -39.85 -19.31
C GLN A 576 -2.43 -39.89 -18.13
N ASP A 577 -3.55 -40.59 -18.27
CA ASP A 577 -4.61 -40.64 -17.26
C ASP A 577 -4.11 -41.32 -15.99
N LYS A 578 -3.82 -40.51 -14.97
CA LYS A 578 -3.38 -40.95 -13.64
C LYS A 578 -4.50 -40.85 -12.60
N SER A 579 -5.35 -39.83 -12.73
CA SER A 579 -6.50 -39.57 -11.86
C SER A 579 -7.52 -38.69 -12.57
N ALA A 580 -8.79 -38.74 -12.13
CA ALA A 580 -9.85 -37.88 -12.66
C ALA A 580 -9.51 -36.38 -12.57
N ARG A 581 -8.82 -35.98 -11.49
CA ARG A 581 -8.36 -34.59 -11.30
C ARG A 581 -7.32 -34.20 -12.35
N ASP A 582 -6.30 -35.02 -12.54
CA ASP A 582 -5.21 -34.74 -13.50
C ASP A 582 -5.74 -34.70 -14.93
N THR A 583 -6.64 -35.62 -15.27
CA THR A 583 -7.32 -35.64 -16.57
C THR A 583 -8.17 -34.38 -16.77
N SER A 584 -8.91 -33.93 -15.75
CA SER A 584 -9.66 -32.67 -15.85
C SER A 584 -8.74 -31.46 -16.09
N VAL A 585 -7.58 -31.41 -15.41
CA VAL A 585 -6.58 -30.36 -15.62
C VAL A 585 -6.00 -30.42 -17.04
N ALA A 586 -5.65 -31.62 -17.53
CA ALA A 586 -5.11 -31.80 -18.87
C ALA A 586 -6.11 -31.41 -19.97
N LYS A 587 -7.39 -31.78 -19.81
CA LYS A 587 -8.47 -31.36 -20.70
C LYS A 587 -8.64 -29.84 -20.73
N ASN A 588 -8.61 -29.20 -19.57
CA ASN A 588 -8.69 -27.74 -19.46
C ASN A 588 -7.52 -27.08 -20.20
N ARG A 589 -6.29 -27.53 -19.95
CA ARG A 589 -5.08 -27.02 -20.64
C ARG A 589 -5.16 -27.20 -22.16
N PHE A 590 -5.65 -28.34 -22.63
CA PHE A 590 -5.87 -28.56 -24.06
C PHE A 590 -6.90 -27.60 -24.63
N SER A 591 -8.02 -27.39 -23.95
CA SER A 591 -9.09 -26.50 -24.40
C SER A 591 -8.55 -25.09 -24.64
N ILE A 592 -7.83 -24.53 -23.65
CA ILE A 592 -7.26 -23.18 -23.74
C ILE A 592 -6.23 -23.13 -24.89
N TRP A 593 -5.37 -24.15 -25.02
CA TRP A 593 -4.35 -24.19 -26.07
C TRP A 593 -4.93 -24.31 -27.47
N ALA A 594 -5.91 -25.19 -27.65
CA ALA A 594 -6.64 -25.39 -28.89
C ALA A 594 -7.34 -24.11 -29.36
N ALA A 595 -7.89 -23.32 -28.43
CA ALA A 595 -8.55 -22.06 -28.76
C ALA A 595 -7.65 -21.04 -29.46
N LYS A 596 -6.32 -21.08 -29.28
CA LYS A 596 -5.37 -20.22 -29.99
C LYS A 596 -4.81 -20.81 -31.29
N GLN A 597 -5.07 -22.09 -31.58
CA GLN A 597 -4.57 -22.70 -32.80
C GLN A 597 -5.51 -22.36 -33.97
N GLU A 598 -5.07 -21.45 -34.84
CA GLU A 598 -5.82 -21.08 -36.06
C GLU A 598 -6.06 -22.30 -36.97
N ASN A 599 -5.07 -23.19 -37.03
CA ASN A 599 -5.06 -24.38 -37.89
C ASN A 599 -5.72 -25.62 -37.26
N LEU A 600 -6.30 -25.51 -36.06
CA LEU A 600 -6.97 -26.61 -35.38
C LEU A 600 -8.49 -26.43 -35.50
N ASP A 601 -9.15 -27.28 -36.27
CA ASP A 601 -10.59 -27.21 -36.56
C ASP A 601 -11.48 -27.91 -35.52
N PHE A 602 -10.88 -28.50 -34.48
CA PHE A 602 -11.58 -29.18 -33.39
C PHE A 602 -11.15 -28.64 -32.02
N GLY A 603 -11.96 -28.89 -30.99
CA GLY A 603 -11.74 -28.55 -29.60
C GLY A 603 -11.85 -29.75 -28.67
N ILE A 604 -12.11 -29.47 -27.39
CA ILE A 604 -12.22 -30.50 -26.36
C ILE A 604 -13.48 -31.37 -26.53
N GLU A 605 -14.55 -30.83 -27.11
CA GLU A 605 -15.81 -31.55 -27.30
C GLU A 605 -15.64 -32.75 -28.25
N GLU A 606 -14.95 -32.57 -29.37
CA GLU A 606 -14.64 -33.65 -30.31
C GLU A 606 -13.70 -34.69 -29.68
N VAL A 607 -12.72 -34.24 -28.89
CA VAL A 607 -11.82 -35.12 -28.15
C VAL A 607 -12.59 -35.95 -27.14
N GLU A 608 -13.51 -35.35 -26.39
CA GLU A 608 -14.35 -36.08 -25.43
C GLU A 608 -15.29 -37.08 -26.10
N SER A 609 -15.83 -36.75 -27.26
CA SER A 609 -16.61 -37.68 -28.07
C SER A 609 -15.78 -38.93 -28.41
N VAL A 610 -14.53 -38.74 -28.84
CA VAL A 610 -13.62 -39.87 -29.11
C VAL A 610 -13.29 -40.64 -27.84
N ILE A 611 -13.04 -39.96 -26.71
CA ILE A 611 -12.79 -40.62 -25.42
C ILE A 611 -13.96 -41.52 -25.06
N LYS A 612 -15.19 -41.00 -25.08
CA LYS A 612 -16.42 -41.74 -24.73
C LYS A 612 -16.66 -42.95 -25.65
N GLN A 613 -16.27 -42.85 -26.92
CA GLN A 613 -16.47 -43.93 -27.90
C GLN A 613 -15.38 -45.01 -27.86
N ARG A 614 -14.13 -44.66 -27.51
CA ARG A 614 -12.97 -45.53 -27.75
C ARG A 614 -12.17 -45.91 -26.51
N TYR A 615 -12.36 -45.23 -25.38
CA TYR A 615 -11.52 -45.40 -24.20
C TYR A 615 -12.36 -45.52 -22.93
N VAL A 616 -11.91 -46.34 -21.99
CA VAL A 616 -12.44 -46.38 -20.61
C VAL A 616 -11.42 -45.66 -19.74
N MET A 617 -11.81 -44.50 -19.20
CA MET A 617 -10.98 -43.72 -18.28
C MET A 617 -11.07 -44.30 -16.87
N LYS A 618 -10.00 -44.22 -16.07
CA LYS A 618 -10.12 -44.63 -14.65
C LYS A 618 -10.96 -43.59 -13.91
N SER A 619 -12.06 -44.03 -13.30
CA SER A 619 -12.98 -43.20 -12.50
C SER A 619 -12.35 -42.75 -11.20
#